data_AF-A0A9D5SUD4-F1
#
_entry.id   AF-A0A9D5SUD4-F1
#
_cell.length_a   1.000
_cell.length_b   1.000
_cell.length_c   1.000
_cell.angle_alpha   90.00
_cell.angle_beta   90.00
_cell.angle_gamma   90.00
#
_symmetry.space_group_name_H-M   'P 1'
#
loop_
_entity.id
_entity.type
_entity.pdbx_description
1 polymer ?
#
loop_
_entity_poly.entity_id
_entity_poly.type
_entity_poly.pdbx_seq_one_letter_code
_entity_poly.pdbx_strand_id
1 'polypeptide(L)'
;MSEIIEQNKKISRKLRRRLQRCQRDELTGASLYSFMARREKNADNRAILEQMAAQELEHAKVWQGYTGRRARPHRGRIRWLKLLTVLLGYTFVLRILQKDEALAQDEYKALQEQCGEDAGRIFDEEYAHEKALIGLLDEERLQYIGAMVLGLNDALVELTGTIAGLTFAMGNTRLVALSGIITGISATFSMAASNYLAERANNNPKALKSSLFTGIAYLVTVALLVTPYLIFPQSMAIYALACMLSVVLLIIIVFNYYISVARDESFWKRFGEMAVISLSVAAIAFGIGLLVKRFLGIDI
;
A
#
# COMPACT_ATOMS: atom_id res chain seq x y z
N MET A 1 26.60 17.16 33.69
CA MET A 1 26.25 18.46 33.04
C MET A 1 27.46 19.08 32.33
N SER A 2 28.68 18.97 32.87
CA SER A 2 29.92 19.49 32.28
C SER A 2 30.38 18.74 31.02
N GLU A 3 30.25 17.41 30.94
CA GLU A 3 30.68 16.64 29.76
C GLU A 3 29.81 16.85 28.51
N ILE A 4 28.51 17.09 28.68
CA ILE A 4 27.56 17.36 27.57
C ILE A 4 27.87 18.70 26.89
N ILE A 5 28.39 19.68 27.65
CA ILE A 5 28.72 21.02 27.14
C ILE A 5 30.04 21.00 26.36
N GLU A 6 30.97 20.10 26.69
CA GLU A 6 32.27 20.01 26.03
C GLU A 6 32.22 19.29 24.68
N GLN A 7 31.30 18.32 24.50
CA GLN A 7 31.01 17.71 23.18
C GLN A 7 30.40 18.69 22.16
N ASN A 8 29.80 19.79 22.63
CA ASN A 8 29.11 20.77 21.78
C ASN A 8 30.04 21.52 20.80
N LYS A 9 31.37 21.45 21.01
CA LYS A 9 32.38 22.13 20.18
C LYS A 9 32.89 21.35 18.96
N LYS A 10 32.54 20.06 18.77
CA LYS A 10 33.05 19.24 17.63
C LYS A 10 32.01 18.47 16.81
N ILE A 11 30.71 18.78 16.90
CA ILE A 11 29.71 18.14 16.04
C ILE A 11 29.85 18.68 14.60
N SER A 12 30.26 17.82 13.67
CA SER A 12 30.37 18.18 12.24
C SER A 12 29.03 18.68 11.69
N ARG A 13 29.05 19.61 10.72
CA ARG A 13 27.81 20.10 10.07
C ARG A 13 26.96 18.96 9.50
N LYS A 14 27.60 17.87 9.05
CA LYS A 14 26.94 16.66 8.55
C LYS A 14 26.22 15.91 9.68
N LEU A 15 26.90 15.68 10.81
CA LEU A 15 26.31 15.03 11.99
C LEU A 15 25.14 15.85 12.54
N ARG A 16 25.28 17.17 12.67
CA ARG A 16 24.20 18.04 13.17
C ARG A 16 22.95 17.99 12.28
N ARG A 17 23.11 17.95 10.96
CA ARG A 17 21.97 17.78 10.03
C ARG A 17 21.30 16.43 10.19
N ARG A 18 22.07 15.37 10.43
CA ARG A 18 21.57 14.01 10.65
C ARG A 18 20.77 13.92 11.95
N LEU A 19 21.32 14.41 13.07
CA LEU A 19 20.64 14.45 14.36
C LEU A 19 19.35 15.29 14.31
N GLN A 20 19.34 16.40 13.56
CA GLN A 20 18.11 17.17 13.33
C GLN A 20 17.06 16.42 12.50
N ARG A 21 17.49 15.54 11.60
CA ARG A 21 16.61 14.67 10.84
C ARG A 21 16.02 13.60 11.75
N CYS A 22 16.85 12.88 12.51
CA CYS A 22 16.41 11.91 13.53
C CYS A 22 15.40 12.55 14.48
N GLN A 23 15.75 13.67 15.12
CA GLN A 23 14.83 14.41 15.99
C GLN A 23 13.47 14.72 15.32
N ARG A 24 13.47 15.08 14.05
CA ARG A 24 12.24 15.40 13.32
C ARG A 24 11.42 14.15 13.01
N ASP A 25 12.09 13.06 12.70
CA ASP A 25 11.46 11.78 12.42
C ASP A 25 10.85 11.20 13.71
N GLU A 26 11.54 11.22 14.86
CA GLU A 26 10.96 10.81 16.16
C GLU A 26 9.72 11.64 16.53
N LEU A 27 9.79 12.97 16.35
CA LEU A 27 8.64 13.86 16.59
C LEU A 27 7.47 13.57 15.64
N THR A 28 7.76 13.04 14.44
CA THR A 28 6.75 12.64 13.47
C THR A 28 6.15 11.29 13.87
N GLY A 29 6.97 10.31 14.26
CA GLY A 29 6.60 9.01 14.81
C GLY A 29 5.69 9.17 16.03
N ALA A 30 6.13 9.90 17.05
CA ALA A 30 5.34 10.22 18.25
C ALA A 30 3.94 10.79 17.93
N SER A 31 3.86 11.74 16.98
CA SER A 31 2.57 12.33 16.60
C SER A 31 1.66 11.32 15.88
N LEU A 32 2.22 10.35 15.18
CA LEU A 32 1.45 9.33 14.46
C LEU A 32 1.03 8.21 15.41
N TYR A 33 1.93 7.69 16.25
CA TYR A 33 1.61 6.71 17.28
C TYR A 33 0.48 7.22 18.20
N SER A 34 0.58 8.47 18.68
CA SER A 34 -0.50 9.07 19.49
C SER A 34 -1.82 9.22 18.72
N PHE A 35 -1.76 9.51 17.41
CA PHE A 35 -2.97 9.59 16.58
C PHE A 35 -3.61 8.20 16.37
N MET A 36 -2.80 7.17 16.16
CA MET A 36 -3.24 5.79 15.98
C MET A 36 -3.82 5.24 17.29
N ALA A 37 -3.15 5.45 18.43
CA ALA A 37 -3.62 5.07 19.76
C ALA A 37 -5.04 5.59 20.07
N ARG A 38 -5.32 6.86 19.77
CA ARG A 38 -6.65 7.46 20.00
C ARG A 38 -7.78 6.82 19.19
N ARG A 39 -7.45 6.12 18.11
CA ARG A 39 -8.42 5.45 17.21
C ARG A 39 -8.45 3.94 17.40
N GLU A 40 -7.49 3.40 18.13
CA GLU A 40 -7.38 1.98 18.40
C GLU A 40 -8.46 1.56 19.41
N LYS A 41 -9.14 0.46 19.09
CA LYS A 41 -10.25 -0.07 19.89
C LYS A 41 -9.76 -1.10 20.89
N ASN A 42 -8.73 -1.88 20.54
CA ASN A 42 -8.14 -2.84 21.45
C ASN A 42 -7.28 -2.10 22.50
N ALA A 43 -7.57 -2.33 23.79
CA ALA A 43 -6.89 -1.67 24.89
C ALA A 43 -5.39 -2.00 24.93
N ASP A 44 -5.01 -3.24 24.62
CA ASP A 44 -3.61 -3.70 24.64
C ASP A 44 -2.83 -3.03 23.50
N ASN A 45 -3.39 -3.03 22.29
CA ASN A 45 -2.80 -2.39 21.13
C ASN A 45 -2.66 -0.87 21.34
N ARG A 46 -3.67 -0.24 21.96
CA ARG A 46 -3.61 1.18 22.31
C ARG A 46 -2.49 1.47 23.29
N ALA A 47 -2.33 0.66 24.34
CA ALA A 47 -1.27 0.85 25.34
C ALA A 47 0.13 0.76 24.70
N ILE A 48 0.33 -0.19 23.79
CA ILE A 48 1.59 -0.33 23.04
C ILE A 48 1.87 0.94 22.21
N LEU A 49 0.88 1.44 21.47
CA LEU A 49 1.04 2.68 20.67
C LEU A 49 1.28 3.92 21.55
N GLU A 50 0.66 4.01 22.72
CA GLU A 50 0.91 5.11 23.67
C GLU A 50 2.32 5.06 24.25
N GLN A 51 2.81 3.86 24.57
CA GLN A 51 4.18 3.64 25.05
C GLN A 51 5.20 4.06 23.99
N MET A 52 5.05 3.59 22.75
CA MET A 52 5.91 3.98 21.62
C MET A 52 5.90 5.50 21.43
N ALA A 53 4.73 6.14 21.46
CA ALA A 53 4.62 7.59 21.33
C ALA A 53 5.39 8.35 22.43
N ALA A 54 5.41 7.82 23.66
CA ALA A 54 6.14 8.41 24.76
C ALA A 54 7.66 8.24 24.60
N GLN A 55 8.12 7.04 24.22
CA GLN A 55 9.53 6.75 23.98
C GLN A 55 10.11 7.60 22.85
N GLU A 56 9.36 7.76 21.76
CA GLU A 56 9.73 8.62 20.62
C GLU A 56 9.91 10.10 21.01
N LEU A 57 9.08 10.59 21.95
CA LEU A 57 9.27 11.93 22.50
C LEU A 57 10.53 12.04 23.36
N GLU A 58 10.95 10.96 24.02
CA GLU A 58 12.20 10.89 24.76
C GLU A 58 13.41 10.84 23.81
N HIS A 59 13.36 10.02 22.76
CA HIS A 59 14.39 9.98 21.70
C HIS A 59 14.58 11.37 21.09
N ALA A 60 13.49 12.07 20.75
CA ALA A 60 13.53 13.44 20.26
C ALA A 60 14.21 14.42 21.22
N LYS A 61 14.04 14.25 22.54
CA LYS A 61 14.68 15.10 23.56
C LYS A 61 16.19 14.81 23.65
N VAL A 62 16.59 13.54 23.57
CA VAL A 62 18.01 13.15 23.52
C VAL A 62 18.69 13.82 22.33
N TRP A 63 18.13 13.69 21.13
CA TRP A 63 18.65 14.36 19.92
C TRP A 63 18.62 15.89 20.01
N GLN A 64 17.64 16.47 20.70
CA GLN A 64 17.62 17.90 21.01
C GLN A 64 18.82 18.32 21.87
N GLY A 65 19.19 17.50 22.86
CA GLY A 65 20.32 17.73 23.75
C GLY A 65 21.62 17.91 22.99
N TYR A 66 21.90 17.03 22.03
CA TYR A 66 23.10 17.11 21.18
C TYR A 66 23.07 18.26 20.17
N THR A 67 21.91 18.60 19.61
CA THR A 67 21.81 19.61 18.54
C THR A 67 21.65 21.04 19.06
N GLY A 68 21.17 21.22 20.29
CA GLY A 68 20.85 22.51 20.89
C GLY A 68 19.75 23.29 20.14
N ARG A 69 19.07 22.66 19.18
CA ARG A 69 18.01 23.27 18.37
C ARG A 69 16.79 22.37 18.36
N ARG A 70 15.61 22.99 18.40
CA ARG A 70 14.34 22.26 18.32
C ARG A 70 13.96 22.07 16.85
N ALA A 71 14.08 20.85 16.33
CA ALA A 71 13.52 20.52 15.02
C ALA A 71 11.99 20.66 15.06
N ARG A 72 11.39 21.05 13.92
CA ARG A 72 9.94 21.10 13.76
C ARG A 72 9.48 19.86 13.01
N PRO A 73 8.40 19.18 13.46
CA PRO A 73 7.87 18.01 12.79
C PRO A 73 7.39 18.34 11.37
N HIS A 74 7.41 17.35 10.49
CA HIS A 74 7.10 17.53 9.07
C HIS A 74 5.58 17.62 8.85
N ARG A 75 5.00 18.81 9.06
CA ARG A 75 3.53 19.03 9.08
C ARG A 75 2.80 18.47 7.84
N GLY A 76 3.37 18.59 6.65
CA GLY A 76 2.81 18.02 5.42
C GLY A 76 2.77 16.49 5.43
N ARG A 77 3.90 15.85 5.76
CA ARG A 77 4.03 14.39 5.90
C ARG A 77 3.07 13.86 6.98
N ILE A 78 2.95 14.55 8.12
CA ILE A 78 1.99 14.17 9.17
C ILE A 78 0.56 14.20 8.67
N ARG A 79 0.13 15.25 7.97
CA ARG A 79 -1.23 15.32 7.43
C ARG A 79 -1.48 14.19 6.42
N TRP A 80 -0.51 13.94 5.54
CA TRP A 80 -0.58 12.85 4.56
C TRP A 80 -0.66 11.47 5.22
N LEU A 81 0.23 11.17 6.17
CA LEU A 81 0.24 9.90 6.88
C LEU A 81 -1.03 9.71 7.72
N LYS A 82 -1.56 10.76 8.36
CA LYS A 82 -2.86 10.70 9.05
C LYS A 82 -4.00 10.39 8.09
N LEU A 83 -4.00 10.96 6.89
CA LEU A 83 -4.98 10.63 5.85
C LEU A 83 -4.84 9.16 5.43
N LEU A 84 -3.62 8.67 5.21
CA LEU A 84 -3.34 7.26 4.89
C LEU A 84 -3.77 6.32 6.04
N THR A 85 -3.60 6.71 7.30
CA THR A 85 -4.11 5.92 8.45
C THR A 85 -5.62 5.75 8.38
N VAL A 86 -6.36 6.76 7.93
CA VAL A 86 -7.82 6.71 7.80
C VAL A 86 -8.25 5.90 6.57
N LEU A 87 -7.56 6.07 5.44
CA LEU A 87 -7.92 5.41 4.17
C LEU A 87 -7.47 3.94 4.12
N LEU A 88 -6.23 3.66 4.48
CA LEU A 88 -5.57 2.36 4.32
C LEU A 88 -5.43 1.60 5.65
N GLY A 89 -5.60 2.29 6.78
CA GLY A 89 -5.44 1.73 8.12
C GLY A 89 -4.10 2.05 8.78
N TYR A 90 -4.06 1.91 10.10
CA TYR A 90 -2.86 2.18 10.90
C TYR A 90 -1.73 1.18 10.60
N THR A 91 -2.06 -0.10 10.40
CA THR A 91 -1.13 -1.18 9.99
C THR A 91 -0.25 -0.80 8.80
N PHE A 92 -0.85 -0.17 7.77
CA PHE A 92 -0.12 0.26 6.59
C PHE A 92 0.85 1.42 6.89
N VAL A 93 0.39 2.39 7.69
CA VAL A 93 1.23 3.53 8.08
C VAL A 93 2.37 3.09 9.00
N LEU A 94 2.13 2.14 9.90
CA LEU A 94 3.17 1.53 10.73
C LEU A 94 4.26 0.89 9.88
N ARG A 95 3.89 0.13 8.84
CA ARG A 95 4.86 -0.43 7.89
C ARG A 95 5.68 0.63 7.16
N ILE A 96 5.07 1.77 6.79
CA ILE A 96 5.81 2.89 6.19
C ILE A 96 6.85 3.44 7.17
N LEU A 97 6.46 3.66 8.43
CA LEU A 97 7.37 4.16 9.47
C LEU A 97 8.54 3.21 9.70
N GLN A 98 8.25 1.91 9.88
CA GLN A 98 9.27 0.88 10.03
C GLN A 98 10.25 0.83 8.85
N LYS A 99 9.75 0.95 7.62
CA LYS A 99 10.61 0.95 6.43
C LYS A 99 11.53 2.16 6.38
N ASP A 100 11.03 3.33 6.79
CA ASP A 100 11.83 4.55 6.90
C ASP A 100 12.90 4.44 7.99
N GLU A 101 12.60 3.77 9.11
CA GLU A 101 13.53 3.49 10.23
C GLU A 101 14.58 2.41 9.87
N ALA A 102 14.18 1.33 9.21
CA ALA A 102 15.09 0.27 8.77
C ALA A 102 16.12 0.78 7.75
N LEU A 103 15.70 1.64 6.81
CA LEU A 103 16.62 2.33 5.89
C LEU A 103 17.62 3.25 6.61
N ALA A 104 17.32 3.62 7.86
CA ALA A 104 18.19 4.42 8.71
C ALA A 104 19.08 3.57 9.65
N GLN A 105 18.91 2.25 9.76
CA GLN A 105 19.75 1.41 10.64
C GLN A 105 21.24 1.40 10.22
N ASP A 106 21.54 1.42 8.92
CA ASP A 106 22.93 1.59 8.43
C ASP A 106 23.51 2.95 8.82
N GLU A 107 22.65 3.95 9.06
CA GLU A 107 23.04 5.27 9.55
C GLU A 107 23.35 5.28 11.05
N TYR A 108 22.74 4.38 11.82
CA TYR A 108 22.88 4.28 13.28
C TYR A 108 24.24 3.78 13.73
N LYS A 109 24.90 2.87 13.00
CA LYS A 109 26.29 2.46 13.30
C LYS A 109 27.25 3.65 13.34
N ALA A 110 27.09 4.57 12.39
CA ALA A 110 27.88 5.79 12.35
C ALA A 110 27.49 6.82 13.44
N LEU A 111 26.26 6.76 13.96
CA LEU A 111 25.81 7.58 15.09
C LEU A 111 26.33 7.01 16.42
N GLN A 112 26.38 5.69 16.59
CA GLN A 112 26.88 5.03 17.79
C GLN A 112 28.36 5.37 18.06
N GLU A 113 29.20 5.40 17.01
CA GLU A 113 30.60 5.83 17.09
C GLU A 113 30.76 7.29 17.56
N GLN A 114 29.76 8.15 17.33
CA GLN A 114 29.85 9.60 17.55
C GLN A 114 29.06 10.10 18.76
N CYS A 115 27.99 9.41 19.15
CA CYS A 115 27.06 9.78 20.21
C CYS A 115 27.13 8.83 21.43
N GLY A 116 27.88 7.72 21.35
CA GLY A 116 28.11 6.83 22.49
C GLY A 116 26.88 6.02 22.90
N GLU A 117 26.72 5.79 24.21
CA GLU A 117 25.70 4.89 24.79
C GLU A 117 24.26 5.31 24.48
N ASP A 118 23.97 6.62 24.40
CA ASP A 118 22.62 7.12 24.12
C ASP A 118 22.08 6.64 22.76
N ALA A 119 22.95 6.58 21.74
CA ALA A 119 22.57 6.06 20.43
C ALA A 119 22.40 4.54 20.42
N GLY A 120 23.14 3.81 21.26
CA GLY A 120 22.99 2.37 21.45
C GLY A 120 21.66 2.02 22.13
N ARG A 121 21.31 2.75 23.20
CA ARG A 121 20.04 2.56 23.90
C ARG A 121 18.84 2.81 22.99
N ILE A 122 18.85 3.92 22.24
CA ILE A 122 17.77 4.22 21.27
C ILE A 122 17.68 3.11 20.23
N PHE A 123 18.79 2.61 19.71
CA PHE A 123 18.78 1.51 18.75
C PHE A 123 18.12 0.23 19.30
N ASP A 124 18.44 -0.16 20.54
CA ASP A 124 17.82 -1.33 21.18
C ASP A 124 16.30 -1.11 21.42
N GLU A 125 15.91 0.11 21.75
CA GLU A 125 14.51 0.52 21.94
C GLU A 125 13.74 0.47 20.61
N GLU A 126 14.31 0.99 19.52
CA GLU A 126 13.72 0.91 18.17
C GLU A 126 13.57 -0.55 17.69
N TYR A 127 14.55 -1.40 17.98
CA TYR A 127 14.45 -2.83 17.69
C TYR A 127 13.30 -3.50 18.47
N ALA A 128 13.09 -3.11 19.72
CA ALA A 128 11.95 -3.58 20.51
C ALA A 128 10.61 -3.06 19.97
N HIS A 129 10.56 -1.81 19.47
CA HIS A 129 9.38 -1.27 18.79
C HIS A 129 9.02 -2.09 17.57
N GLU A 130 9.99 -2.42 16.73
CA GLU A 130 9.78 -3.22 15.52
C GLU A 130 9.12 -4.57 15.87
N LYS A 131 9.65 -5.25 16.89
CA LYS A 131 9.12 -6.54 17.35
C LYS A 131 7.71 -6.43 17.93
N ALA A 132 7.43 -5.40 18.71
CA ALA A 132 6.09 -5.16 19.26
C ALA A 132 5.08 -4.85 18.15
N LEU A 133 5.50 -4.12 17.11
CA LEU A 133 4.69 -3.84 15.94
C LEU A 133 4.36 -5.10 15.13
N ILE A 134 5.30 -6.04 14.97
CA ILE A 134 5.01 -7.31 14.27
C ILE A 134 3.83 -8.04 14.92
N GLY A 135 3.77 -8.10 16.25
CA GLY A 135 2.66 -8.72 16.98
C GLY A 135 1.31 -8.01 16.77
N LEU A 136 1.33 -6.68 16.58
CA LEU A 136 0.11 -5.89 16.30
C LEU A 136 -0.44 -6.05 14.88
N LEU A 137 0.41 -6.44 13.92
CA LEU A 137 0.07 -6.47 12.49
C LEU A 137 -0.49 -7.83 12.02
N ASP A 138 -0.29 -8.90 12.81
CA ASP A 138 -0.43 -10.28 12.34
C ASP A 138 -1.87 -10.83 12.33
N GLU A 139 -2.80 -10.29 13.11
CA GLU A 139 -4.03 -11.05 13.47
C GLU A 139 -5.28 -10.88 12.57
N GLU A 140 -5.36 -9.86 11.71
CA GLU A 140 -6.58 -9.68 10.88
C GLU A 140 -6.33 -9.12 9.49
N ARG A 141 -5.62 -8.00 9.36
CA ARG A 141 -5.59 -7.25 8.09
C ARG A 141 -4.69 -7.87 7.04
N LEU A 142 -3.61 -8.56 7.43
CA LEU A 142 -2.66 -9.13 6.48
C LEU A 142 -3.30 -10.21 5.60
N GLN A 143 -4.18 -11.04 6.19
CA GLN A 143 -4.92 -12.07 5.46
C GLN A 143 -5.91 -11.45 4.46
N TYR A 144 -6.63 -10.39 4.86
CA TYR A 144 -7.54 -9.68 3.95
C TYR A 144 -6.82 -8.95 2.82
N ILE A 145 -5.64 -8.39 3.10
CA ILE A 145 -4.80 -7.79 2.06
C ILE A 145 -4.47 -8.85 1.00
N GLY A 146 -4.10 -10.06 1.41
CA GLY A 146 -3.85 -11.15 0.46
C GLY A 146 -5.04 -11.50 -0.42
N ALA A 147 -6.22 -11.67 0.18
CA ALA A 147 -7.44 -12.02 -0.55
C ALA A 147 -7.93 -10.89 -1.48
N MET A 148 -7.79 -9.62 -1.06
CA MET A 148 -8.07 -8.47 -1.93
C MET A 148 -7.07 -8.38 -3.09
N VAL A 149 -5.80 -8.69 -2.84
CA VAL A 149 -4.75 -8.67 -3.86
C VAL A 149 -4.98 -9.67 -4.96
N LEU A 150 -5.33 -10.90 -4.58
CA LEU A 150 -5.70 -11.92 -5.55
C LEU A 150 -6.91 -11.46 -6.37
N GLY A 151 -7.96 -11.00 -5.69
CA GLY A 151 -9.19 -10.49 -6.30
C GLY A 151 -8.98 -9.40 -7.32
N LEU A 152 -8.18 -8.39 -6.96
CA LEU A 152 -7.92 -7.24 -7.81
C LEU A 152 -7.07 -7.61 -9.02
N ASN A 153 -6.04 -8.44 -8.85
CA ASN A 153 -5.17 -8.85 -9.94
C ASN A 153 -5.91 -9.70 -10.97
N ASP A 154 -6.71 -10.66 -10.52
CA ASP A 154 -7.51 -11.50 -11.41
C ASP A 154 -8.52 -10.64 -12.19
N ALA A 155 -9.24 -9.73 -11.50
CA ALA A 155 -10.15 -8.79 -12.13
C ALA A 155 -9.48 -7.94 -13.21
N LEU A 156 -8.30 -7.38 -12.89
CA LEU A 156 -7.57 -6.52 -13.81
C LEU A 156 -7.16 -7.28 -15.06
N VAL A 157 -6.60 -8.47 -14.91
CA VAL A 157 -6.10 -9.26 -16.05
C VAL A 157 -7.27 -9.75 -16.91
N GLU A 158 -8.28 -10.37 -16.30
CA GLU A 158 -9.44 -10.96 -16.98
C GLU A 158 -10.30 -9.92 -17.71
N LEU A 159 -10.67 -8.84 -17.01
CA LEU A 159 -11.55 -7.82 -17.57
C LEU A 159 -10.82 -6.93 -18.56
N THR A 160 -9.53 -6.63 -18.36
CA THR A 160 -8.78 -5.85 -19.35
C THR A 160 -8.70 -6.60 -20.67
N GLY A 161 -8.37 -7.90 -20.65
CA GLY A 161 -8.37 -8.73 -21.85
C GLY A 161 -9.74 -8.78 -22.53
N THR A 162 -10.79 -9.02 -21.74
CA THR A 162 -12.17 -9.12 -22.25
C THR A 162 -12.67 -7.81 -22.85
N ILE A 163 -12.57 -6.70 -22.11
CA ILE A 163 -13.02 -5.36 -22.56
C ILE A 163 -12.21 -4.89 -23.76
N ALA A 164 -10.89 -5.11 -23.79
CA ALA A 164 -10.06 -4.79 -24.94
C ALA A 164 -10.49 -5.58 -26.18
N GLY A 165 -10.68 -6.90 -26.07
CA GLY A 165 -11.15 -7.75 -27.17
C GLY A 165 -12.52 -7.32 -27.70
N LEU A 166 -13.48 -7.07 -26.79
CA LEU A 166 -14.82 -6.58 -27.14
C LEU A 166 -14.78 -5.22 -27.83
N THR A 167 -13.85 -4.35 -27.44
CA THR A 167 -13.70 -3.02 -28.05
C THR A 167 -13.38 -3.10 -29.53
N PHE A 168 -12.47 -4.00 -29.92
CA PHE A 168 -12.16 -4.22 -31.33
C PHE A 168 -13.22 -5.04 -32.07
N ALA A 169 -13.90 -5.95 -31.37
CA ALA A 169 -14.97 -6.73 -31.96
C ALA A 169 -16.19 -5.86 -32.31
N MET A 170 -16.60 -4.98 -31.40
CA MET A 170 -17.87 -4.25 -31.47
C MET A 170 -17.76 -2.80 -31.91
N GLY A 171 -16.61 -2.13 -31.70
CA GLY A 171 -16.41 -0.71 -32.06
C GLY A 171 -17.34 0.30 -31.36
N ASN A 172 -18.20 -0.15 -30.43
CA ASN A 172 -19.23 0.67 -29.79
C ASN A 172 -19.05 0.69 -28.27
N THR A 173 -18.84 1.87 -27.69
CA THR A 173 -18.56 1.99 -26.24
C THR A 173 -19.71 1.49 -25.36
N ARG A 174 -20.98 1.63 -25.78
CA ARG A 174 -22.14 1.21 -24.99
C ARG A 174 -22.29 -0.30 -24.94
N LEU A 175 -22.04 -0.99 -26.05
CA LEU A 175 -22.06 -2.46 -26.09
C LEU A 175 -20.91 -3.03 -25.26
N VAL A 176 -19.72 -2.45 -25.38
CA VAL A 176 -18.57 -2.84 -24.57
C VAL A 176 -18.84 -2.62 -23.08
N ALA A 177 -19.40 -1.48 -22.70
CA ALA A 177 -19.76 -1.20 -21.32
C ALA A 177 -20.81 -2.19 -20.79
N LEU A 178 -21.86 -2.47 -21.58
CA LEU A 178 -22.90 -3.44 -21.21
C LEU A 178 -22.31 -4.82 -20.95
N SER A 179 -21.51 -5.34 -21.90
CA SER A 179 -20.84 -6.63 -21.76
C SER A 179 -19.85 -6.62 -20.58
N GLY A 180 -19.07 -5.56 -20.40
CA GLY A 180 -18.12 -5.41 -19.31
C GLY A 180 -18.79 -5.41 -17.93
N ILE A 181 -19.96 -4.76 -17.79
CA ILE A 181 -20.74 -4.75 -16.54
C ILE A 181 -21.28 -6.15 -16.24
N ILE A 182 -21.92 -6.79 -17.22
CA ILE A 182 -22.52 -8.12 -17.03
C ILE A 182 -21.43 -9.14 -16.66
N THR A 183 -20.35 -9.20 -17.44
CA THR A 183 -19.22 -10.11 -17.19
C THR A 183 -18.57 -9.79 -15.86
N GLY A 184 -18.30 -8.51 -15.58
CA GLY A 184 -17.63 -8.07 -14.35
C GLY A 184 -18.42 -8.37 -13.09
N ILE A 185 -19.73 -8.10 -13.07
CA ILE A 185 -20.59 -8.40 -11.92
C ILE A 185 -20.70 -9.93 -11.73
N SER A 186 -20.88 -10.69 -12.82
CA SER A 186 -20.94 -12.16 -12.75
C SER A 186 -19.64 -12.74 -12.19
N ALA A 187 -18.48 -12.28 -12.68
CA ALA A 187 -17.17 -12.71 -12.21
C ALA A 187 -16.94 -12.31 -10.75
N THR A 188 -17.39 -11.11 -10.33
CA THR A 188 -17.32 -10.67 -8.93
C THR A 188 -18.01 -11.66 -7.99
N PHE A 189 -19.25 -12.06 -8.30
CA PHE A 189 -19.99 -13.03 -7.48
C PHE A 189 -19.32 -14.40 -7.49
N SER A 190 -18.88 -14.87 -8.66
CA SER A 190 -18.18 -16.15 -8.81
C SER A 190 -16.91 -16.21 -7.96
N MET A 191 -16.09 -15.15 -8.01
CA MET A 191 -14.84 -15.08 -7.26
C MET A 191 -15.06 -14.90 -5.76
N ALA A 192 -16.03 -14.08 -5.34
CA ALA A 192 -16.40 -13.94 -3.94
C ALA A 192 -16.89 -15.28 -3.36
N ALA A 193 -17.75 -16.00 -4.09
CA ALA A 193 -18.22 -17.33 -3.69
C ALA A 193 -17.07 -18.36 -3.62
N SER A 194 -16.19 -18.38 -4.63
CA SER A 194 -15.04 -19.29 -4.67
C SER A 194 -14.07 -19.02 -3.52
N ASN A 195 -13.79 -17.75 -3.21
CA ASN A 195 -12.94 -17.38 -2.07
C ASN A 195 -13.61 -17.75 -0.74
N TYR A 196 -14.93 -17.56 -0.60
CA TYR A 196 -15.65 -18.00 0.59
C TYR A 196 -15.53 -19.51 0.82
N LEU A 197 -15.72 -20.31 -0.22
CA LEU A 197 -15.60 -21.76 -0.15
C LEU A 197 -14.17 -22.19 0.20
N ALA A 198 -13.15 -21.56 -0.40
CA ALA A 198 -11.75 -21.84 -0.11
C ALA A 198 -11.39 -21.52 1.35
N GLU A 199 -11.78 -20.34 1.85
CA GLU A 199 -11.52 -19.93 3.23
C GLU A 199 -12.28 -20.78 4.24
N ARG A 200 -13.51 -21.19 3.92
CA ARG A 200 -14.30 -22.10 4.76
C ARG A 200 -13.65 -23.49 4.81
N ALA A 201 -13.12 -24.00 3.70
CA ALA A 201 -12.38 -25.26 3.65
C ALA A 201 -11.11 -25.21 4.51
N ASN A 202 -10.47 -24.04 4.60
CA ASN A 202 -9.31 -23.80 5.46
C ASN A 202 -9.66 -23.53 6.94
N ASN A 203 -10.92 -23.77 7.36
CA ASN A 203 -11.41 -23.49 8.71
C ASN A 203 -11.21 -22.04 9.18
N ASN A 204 -11.19 -21.07 8.25
CA ASN A 204 -11.07 -19.66 8.61
C ASN A 204 -12.41 -19.15 9.19
N PRO A 205 -12.47 -18.76 10.47
CA PRO A 205 -13.70 -18.25 11.09
C PRO A 205 -14.18 -16.93 10.46
N LYS A 206 -13.31 -16.23 9.71
CA LYS A 206 -13.58 -14.95 9.06
C LYS A 206 -13.73 -15.08 7.53
N ALA A 207 -14.03 -16.27 7.02
CA ALA A 207 -14.22 -16.55 5.58
C ALA A 207 -15.22 -15.61 4.89
N LEU A 208 -16.33 -15.28 5.55
CA LEU A 208 -17.33 -14.34 5.01
C LEU A 208 -16.77 -12.92 4.86
N LYS A 209 -15.99 -12.47 5.84
CA LYS A 209 -15.35 -11.15 5.80
C LYS A 209 -14.29 -11.10 4.68
N SER A 210 -13.46 -12.15 4.55
CA SER A 210 -12.45 -12.28 3.49
C SER A 210 -13.08 -12.21 2.08
N SER A 211 -14.11 -13.03 1.83
CA SER A 211 -14.83 -13.05 0.55
C SER A 211 -15.53 -11.73 0.21
N LEU A 212 -16.10 -11.04 1.20
CA LEU A 212 -16.71 -9.73 0.99
C LEU A 212 -15.66 -8.68 0.57
N PHE A 213 -14.48 -8.67 1.19
CA PHE A 213 -13.39 -7.80 0.78
C PHE A 213 -12.91 -8.09 -0.65
N THR A 214 -12.78 -9.37 -1.02
CA THR A 214 -12.49 -9.77 -2.41
C THR A 214 -13.56 -9.27 -3.39
N GLY A 215 -14.84 -9.47 -3.07
CA GLY A 215 -15.96 -9.05 -3.92
C GLY A 215 -16.02 -7.52 -4.10
N ILE A 216 -15.81 -6.76 -3.02
CA ILE A 216 -15.78 -5.28 -3.08
C ILE A 216 -14.59 -4.82 -3.93
N ALA A 217 -13.40 -5.39 -3.73
CA ALA A 217 -12.22 -5.05 -4.53
C ALA A 217 -12.46 -5.31 -6.03
N TYR A 218 -13.05 -6.47 -6.37
CA TYR A 218 -13.39 -6.82 -7.75
C TYR A 218 -14.42 -5.85 -8.34
N LEU A 219 -15.50 -5.54 -7.61
CA LEU A 219 -16.55 -4.62 -8.06
C LEU A 219 -16.02 -3.20 -8.32
N VAL A 220 -15.14 -2.70 -7.44
CA VAL A 220 -14.49 -1.40 -7.62
C VAL A 220 -13.64 -1.41 -8.90
N THR A 221 -12.89 -2.48 -9.15
CA THR A 221 -12.12 -2.63 -10.39
C THR A 221 -13.04 -2.63 -11.61
N VAL A 222 -14.14 -3.39 -11.60
CA VAL A 222 -15.14 -3.39 -12.69
C VAL A 222 -15.63 -1.97 -12.97
N ALA A 223 -16.04 -1.26 -11.92
CA ALA A 223 -16.53 0.10 -12.05
C ALA A 223 -15.47 1.03 -12.69
N LEU A 224 -14.22 0.98 -12.22
CA LEU A 224 -13.13 1.80 -12.75
C LEU A 224 -12.81 1.48 -14.21
N LEU A 225 -12.81 0.20 -14.61
CA LEU A 225 -12.50 -0.24 -15.97
C LEU A 225 -13.62 0.10 -16.97
N VAL A 226 -14.88 -0.01 -16.54
CA VAL A 226 -16.04 0.27 -17.39
C VAL A 226 -16.31 1.78 -17.51
N THR A 227 -15.99 2.57 -16.49
CA THR A 227 -16.30 4.02 -16.43
C THR A 227 -15.88 4.79 -17.71
N PRO A 228 -14.67 4.62 -18.27
CA PRO A 228 -14.31 5.24 -19.54
C PRO A 228 -15.31 4.98 -20.67
N TYR A 229 -15.80 3.75 -20.81
CA TYR A 229 -16.77 3.37 -21.85
C TYR A 229 -18.18 3.95 -21.62
N LEU A 230 -18.50 4.35 -20.38
CA LEU A 230 -19.74 5.06 -20.06
C LEU A 230 -19.66 6.57 -20.35
N ILE A 231 -18.47 7.15 -20.23
CA ILE A 231 -18.20 8.58 -20.40
C ILE A 231 -17.98 8.93 -21.88
N PHE A 232 -17.18 8.14 -22.59
CA PHE A 232 -16.83 8.43 -23.98
C PHE A 232 -18.02 8.17 -24.94
N PRO A 233 -18.21 9.01 -25.98
CA PRO A 233 -19.22 8.80 -27.01
C PRO A 233 -19.07 7.46 -27.73
N GLN A 234 -20.16 6.97 -28.33
CA GLN A 234 -20.25 5.64 -28.94
C GLN A 234 -19.16 5.35 -29.99
N SER A 235 -18.80 6.35 -30.77
CA SER A 235 -17.79 6.25 -31.84
C SER A 235 -16.34 6.34 -31.35
N MET A 236 -16.11 6.66 -30.08
CA MET A 236 -14.77 6.91 -29.51
C MET A 236 -14.22 5.70 -28.74
N ALA A 237 -14.49 4.49 -29.22
CA ALA A 237 -14.13 3.25 -28.55
C ALA A 237 -12.62 3.10 -28.31
N ILE A 238 -11.78 3.55 -29.25
CA ILE A 238 -10.32 3.51 -29.11
C ILE A 238 -9.83 4.48 -28.02
N TYR A 239 -10.44 5.66 -27.89
CA TYR A 239 -10.10 6.61 -26.81
C TYR A 239 -10.55 6.10 -25.44
N ALA A 240 -11.73 5.47 -25.37
CA ALA A 240 -12.20 4.79 -24.17
C ALA A 240 -11.24 3.66 -23.74
N LEU A 241 -10.73 2.89 -24.71
CA LEU A 241 -9.72 1.86 -24.47
C LEU A 241 -8.41 2.44 -23.95
N ALA A 242 -7.87 3.48 -24.58
CA ALA A 242 -6.64 4.13 -24.13
C ALA A 242 -6.77 4.69 -22.71
N CYS A 243 -7.93 5.28 -22.39
CA CYS A 243 -8.25 5.77 -21.04
C CYS A 243 -8.34 4.61 -20.03
N MET A 244 -9.06 3.53 -20.37
CA MET A 244 -9.16 2.33 -19.53
C MET A 244 -7.78 1.70 -19.26
N LEU A 245 -6.93 1.55 -20.29
CA LEU A 245 -5.57 1.03 -20.12
C LEU A 245 -4.71 1.92 -19.21
N SER A 246 -4.89 3.24 -19.29
CA SER A 246 -4.22 4.19 -18.37
C SER A 246 -4.68 4.01 -16.93
N VAL A 247 -5.99 3.78 -16.72
CA VAL A 247 -6.55 3.45 -15.39
C VAL A 247 -6.00 2.13 -14.88
N VAL A 248 -5.94 1.09 -15.72
CA VAL A 248 -5.35 -0.21 -15.36
C VAL A 248 -3.89 -0.05 -14.92
N LEU A 249 -3.07 0.67 -15.68
CA LEU A 249 -1.68 0.93 -15.31
C LEU A 249 -1.56 1.67 -13.97
N LEU A 250 -2.40 2.69 -13.75
CA LEU A 250 -2.43 3.42 -12.49
C LEU A 250 -2.80 2.51 -11.31
N ILE A 251 -3.82 1.65 -11.47
CA ILE A 251 -4.22 0.68 -10.44
C ILE A 251 -3.05 -0.27 -10.16
N ILE A 252 -2.42 -0.84 -11.18
CA ILE A 252 -1.26 -1.75 -11.03
C ILE A 252 -0.13 -1.07 -10.27
N ILE A 253 0.20 0.20 -10.57
CA ILE A 253 1.26 0.95 -9.87
C ILE A 253 0.90 1.18 -8.40
N VAL A 254 -0.28 1.74 -8.13
CA VAL A 254 -0.74 2.06 -6.77
C VAL A 254 -0.79 0.80 -5.92
N PHE A 255 -1.27 -0.29 -6.50
CA PHE A 255 -1.47 -1.53 -5.79
C PHE A 255 -0.17 -2.30 -5.55
N ASN A 256 0.72 -2.37 -6.54
CA ASN A 256 2.07 -2.91 -6.33
C ASN A 256 2.82 -2.15 -5.25
N TYR A 257 2.69 -0.82 -5.24
CA TYR A 257 3.28 0.00 -4.19
C TYR A 257 2.68 -0.35 -2.82
N TYR A 258 1.35 -0.45 -2.73
CA TYR A 258 0.66 -0.84 -1.51
C TYR A 258 1.20 -2.17 -0.96
N ILE A 259 1.34 -3.20 -1.80
CA ILE A 259 1.80 -4.50 -1.31
C ILE A 259 3.30 -4.50 -0.99
N SER A 260 4.12 -3.82 -1.80
CA SER A 260 5.55 -3.67 -1.52
C SER A 260 5.81 -3.02 -0.17
N VAL A 261 4.92 -2.13 0.28
CA VAL A 261 4.95 -1.55 1.63
C VAL A 261 4.36 -2.52 2.66
N ALA A 262 3.22 -3.13 2.38
CA ALA A 262 2.51 -3.97 3.36
C ALA A 262 3.20 -5.30 3.67
N ARG A 263 3.90 -5.89 2.69
CA ARG A 263 4.55 -7.22 2.78
C ARG A 263 6.08 -7.16 2.70
N ASP A 264 6.64 -5.96 2.62
CA ASP A 264 8.07 -5.72 2.38
C ASP A 264 8.66 -6.50 1.18
N GLU A 265 7.84 -6.74 0.17
CA GLU A 265 8.26 -7.35 -1.08
C GLU A 265 8.87 -6.30 -2.03
N SER A 266 9.76 -6.72 -2.93
CA SER A 266 10.36 -5.82 -3.91
C SER A 266 9.35 -5.38 -4.98
N PHE A 267 9.01 -4.08 -5.02
CA PHE A 267 8.10 -3.48 -6.00
C PHE A 267 8.40 -3.90 -7.45
N TRP A 268 9.66 -3.75 -7.88
CA TRP A 268 10.04 -3.95 -9.29
C TRP A 268 9.89 -5.38 -9.78
N LYS A 269 10.09 -6.38 -8.91
CA LYS A 269 9.88 -7.79 -9.28
C LYS A 269 8.39 -8.05 -9.54
N ARG A 270 7.52 -7.66 -8.61
CA ARG A 270 6.07 -7.91 -8.73
C ARG A 270 5.41 -7.07 -9.81
N PHE A 271 5.83 -5.82 -9.96
CA PHE A 271 5.40 -4.99 -11.08
C PHE A 271 5.78 -5.65 -12.42
N GLY A 272 7.00 -6.15 -12.55
CA GLY A 272 7.45 -6.88 -13.73
C GLY A 272 6.64 -8.14 -14.00
N GLU A 273 6.45 -8.99 -13.00
CA GLU A 273 5.65 -10.21 -13.09
C GLU A 273 4.21 -9.92 -13.53
N MET A 274 3.53 -8.98 -12.88
CA MET A 274 2.16 -8.63 -13.21
C MET A 274 2.03 -7.94 -14.56
N ALA A 275 2.98 -7.07 -14.93
CA ALA A 275 2.98 -6.44 -16.23
C ALA A 275 3.11 -7.49 -17.35
N VAL A 276 4.02 -8.46 -17.18
CA VAL A 276 4.19 -9.56 -18.14
C VAL A 276 2.92 -10.39 -18.24
N ILE A 277 2.35 -10.86 -17.13
CA ILE A 277 1.11 -11.66 -17.12
C ILE A 277 -0.04 -10.89 -17.77
N SER A 278 -0.25 -9.63 -17.38
CA SER A 278 -1.34 -8.80 -17.89
C SER A 278 -1.22 -8.54 -19.39
N LEU A 279 -0.02 -8.19 -19.86
CA LEU A 279 0.25 -7.95 -21.29
C LEU A 279 0.11 -9.24 -22.10
N SER A 280 0.59 -10.38 -21.60
CA SER A 280 0.45 -11.68 -22.26
C SER A 280 -1.01 -12.08 -22.39
N VAL A 281 -1.80 -11.98 -21.32
CA VAL A 281 -3.23 -12.31 -21.38
C VAL A 281 -3.98 -11.35 -22.29
N ALA A 282 -3.70 -10.05 -22.22
CA ALA A 282 -4.32 -9.07 -23.12
C ALA A 282 -3.98 -9.35 -24.60
N ALA A 283 -2.73 -9.70 -24.92
CA ALA A 283 -2.32 -10.05 -26.28
C ALA A 283 -3.01 -11.33 -26.79
N ILE A 284 -3.12 -12.36 -25.95
CA ILE A 284 -3.83 -13.60 -26.29
C ILE A 284 -5.32 -13.33 -26.50
N ALA A 285 -5.96 -12.63 -25.57
CA ALA A 285 -7.39 -12.27 -25.65
C ALA A 285 -7.68 -11.42 -26.90
N PHE A 286 -6.77 -10.51 -27.25
CA PHE A 286 -6.84 -9.75 -28.50
C PHE A 286 -6.79 -10.65 -29.73
N GLY A 287 -5.82 -11.57 -29.78
CA GLY A 287 -5.71 -12.55 -30.87
C GLY A 287 -6.97 -13.41 -31.03
N ILE A 288 -7.53 -13.89 -29.91
CA ILE A 288 -8.79 -14.64 -29.90
C ILE A 288 -9.95 -13.78 -30.41
N GLY A 289 -10.05 -12.53 -29.95
CA GLY A 289 -11.10 -11.60 -30.40
C GLY A 289 -11.09 -11.39 -31.92
N LEU A 290 -9.91 -11.20 -32.51
CA LEU A 290 -9.75 -11.08 -33.96
C LEU A 290 -10.14 -12.37 -34.72
N LEU A 291 -9.72 -13.53 -34.22
CA LEU A 291 -10.06 -14.82 -34.82
C LEU A 291 -11.56 -15.08 -34.79
N VAL A 292 -12.21 -14.82 -33.66
CA VAL A 292 -13.66 -14.98 -33.49
C VAL A 292 -14.43 -14.04 -34.41
N LYS A 293 -14.01 -12.77 -34.51
CA LYS A 293 -14.62 -11.80 -35.44
C LYS A 293 -14.55 -12.31 -36.89
N ARG A 294 -13.37 -12.78 -37.31
CA ARG A 294 -13.16 -13.29 -38.67
C ARG A 294 -13.95 -14.57 -38.94
N PHE A 295 -14.04 -15.49 -37.98
CA PHE A 295 -14.72 -16.76 -38.17
C PHE A 295 -16.25 -16.64 -38.15
N LEU A 296 -16.80 -15.78 -37.30
CA LEU A 296 -18.24 -15.56 -37.19
C LEU A 296 -18.79 -14.60 -38.27
N GLY A 297 -17.94 -13.98 -39.08
CA GLY A 297 -18.36 -13.03 -40.12
C GLY A 297 -19.07 -11.79 -39.55
N ILE A 298 -18.74 -11.41 -38.31
CA ILE A 298 -19.37 -10.29 -37.62
C ILE A 298 -18.66 -9.01 -38.09
N ASP A 299 -19.20 -8.40 -39.14
CA ASP A 299 -18.94 -7.01 -39.51
C ASP A 299 -20.03 -6.14 -38.85
N ILE A 300 -19.70 -5.56 -37.69
CA ILE A 300 -20.49 -4.51 -37.02
C ILE A 300 -19.83 -3.17 -37.33
#